data_AF-A0A7V9TYJ0-F1
#
_entry.id   AF-A0A7V9TYJ0-F1
#
_cell.length_a   1.000
_cell.length_b   1.000
_cell.length_c   1.000
_cell.angle_alpha   90.00
_cell.angle_beta   90.00
_cell.angle_gamma   90.00
#
_symmetry.space_group_name_H-M   'P 1'
#
loop_
_entity.id
_entity.type
_entity.pdbx_description
1 polymer ?
#
loop_
_entity_poly.entity_id
_entity_poly.type
_entity_poly.pdbx_seq_one_letter_code
_entity_poly.pdbx_strand_id
1 'polypeptide(L)' 'MKLDREVEDYFLNPPPGSAAARAVEFGIDLTLTLENLRLTPEERIRKLDQFIIGVASLKASARMLGPSDAADNQNN' A
#
# COMPACT_ATOMS: atom_id res chain seq x y z
N MET A 1 6.28 14.56 -13.72
CA MET A 1 7.08 13.82 -14.72
C MET A 1 6.27 12.61 -15.15
N LYS A 2 6.14 12.36 -16.46
CA LYS A 2 5.37 11.24 -16.99
C LYS A 2 6.26 10.00 -17.04
N LEU A 3 5.74 8.83 -16.71
CA LEU A 3 6.50 7.58 -16.78
C LEU A 3 6.87 7.27 -18.24
N ASP A 4 8.13 6.91 -18.47
CA ASP A 4 8.59 6.52 -19.80
C ASP A 4 8.02 5.15 -20.19
N ARG A 5 7.58 5.03 -21.45
CA ARG A 5 6.95 3.81 -21.97
C ARG A 5 7.86 2.60 -21.86
N GLU A 6 9.17 2.75 -22.03
CA GLU A 6 10.15 1.66 -21.91
C GLU A 6 10.22 1.13 -20.48
N VAL A 7 10.13 2.03 -19.48
CA VAL A 7 10.09 1.64 -18.08
C VAL A 7 8.79 0.91 -17.78
N GLU A 8 7.66 1.41 -18.28
CA GLU A 8 6.37 0.75 -18.12
C GLU A 8 6.35 -0.66 -18.76
N ASP A 9 6.89 -0.80 -19.96
CA ASP A 9 6.99 -2.07 -20.67
C ASP A 9 7.90 -3.07 -19.93
N TYR A 10 8.97 -2.62 -19.29
CA TYR A 10 9.85 -3.47 -18.49
C TYR A 10 9.11 -4.20 -17.35
N PHE A 11 8.07 -3.61 -16.77
CA PHE A 11 7.28 -4.26 -15.72
C PHE A 11 6.07 -5.04 -16.26
N LEU A 12 5.48 -4.61 -17.39
CA LEU A 12 4.37 -5.31 -18.02
C LEU A 12 4.81 -6.56 -18.78
N ASN A 13 5.99 -6.51 -19.41
CA ASN A 13 6.60 -7.56 -20.21
C ASN A 13 8.05 -7.76 -19.77
N PRO A 14 8.29 -8.33 -18.57
CA PRO A 14 9.64 -8.46 -18.03
C PRO A 14 10.57 -9.22 -18.97
N PRO A 15 11.70 -8.61 -19.39
CA PRO A 15 12.65 -9.31 -20.25
C PRO A 15 13.18 -10.58 -19.57
N PRO A 16 13.36 -11.71 -20.28
CA PRO A 16 13.89 -12.93 -19.70
C PRO A 16 15.23 -12.72 -18.99
N GLY A 17 15.39 -13.32 -17.79
CA GLY A 17 16.60 -13.18 -16.98
C GLY A 17 16.77 -11.82 -16.27
N SER A 18 15.85 -10.88 -16.47
CA SER A 18 15.85 -9.60 -15.77
C SER A 18 15.49 -9.73 -14.29
N ALA A 19 15.74 -8.67 -13.51
CA ALA A 19 15.30 -8.61 -12.12
C ALA A 19 13.77 -8.65 -12.00
N ALA A 20 13.04 -7.99 -12.91
CA ALA A 20 11.59 -8.05 -12.94
C ALA A 20 11.08 -9.46 -13.26
N ALA A 21 11.71 -10.17 -14.21
CA ALA A 21 11.34 -11.56 -14.53
C ALA A 21 11.53 -12.48 -13.31
N ARG A 22 12.69 -12.37 -12.62
CA ARG A 22 12.94 -13.12 -11.38
C ARG A 22 11.95 -12.78 -10.25
N ALA A 23 11.52 -11.52 -10.15
CA ALA A 23 10.53 -11.11 -9.17
C ALA A 23 9.16 -11.76 -9.46
N VAL A 24 8.73 -11.79 -10.73
CA VAL A 24 7.51 -12.50 -11.14
C VAL A 24 7.60 -14.00 -10.87
N GLU A 25 8.73 -14.63 -11.21
CA GLU A 25 8.97 -16.06 -10.93
C GLU A 25 8.91 -16.38 -9.42
N PHE A 26 9.36 -15.45 -8.57
CA PHE A 26 9.25 -15.55 -7.12
C PHE A 26 7.82 -15.31 -6.59
N GLY A 27 6.90 -14.83 -7.44
CA GLY A 27 5.52 -14.50 -7.07
C GLY A 27 5.33 -13.07 -6.54
N ILE A 28 6.26 -12.16 -6.82
CA ILE A 28 6.09 -10.73 -6.52
C ILE A 28 5.16 -10.11 -7.56
N ASP A 29 4.12 -9.44 -7.08
CA ASP A 29 3.24 -8.63 -7.90
C ASP A 29 3.89 -7.28 -8.24
N LEU A 30 4.23 -7.09 -9.51
CA LEU A 30 4.84 -5.87 -10.03
C LEU A 30 3.83 -4.74 -10.29
N THR A 31 2.52 -5.02 -10.26
CA THR A 31 1.49 -4.01 -10.55
C THR A 31 1.55 -2.86 -9.55
N LEU A 32 1.74 -3.14 -8.26
CA LEU A 32 1.88 -2.12 -7.22
C LEU A 32 3.13 -1.24 -7.45
N THR A 33 4.24 -1.85 -7.88
CA THR A 33 5.46 -1.12 -8.23
C THR A 33 5.19 -0.18 -9.41
N LEU A 34 4.56 -0.68 -10.46
CA LEU A 34 4.22 0.11 -11.64
C LEU A 34 3.24 1.24 -11.32
N GLU A 35 2.21 0.97 -10.52
CA GLU A 35 1.25 1.98 -10.07
C GLU A 35 1.95 3.14 -9.36
N ASN A 36 2.90 2.84 -8.46
CA ASN A 36 3.65 3.88 -7.75
C ASN A 36 4.61 4.66 -8.67
N LEU A 37 5.13 4.03 -9.72
CA LEU A 37 5.96 4.70 -10.73
C LEU A 37 5.15 5.62 -11.65
N ARG A 38 3.87 5.32 -11.88
CA ARG A 38 2.95 6.17 -12.65
C ARG A 38 2.60 7.48 -11.93
N LEU A 39 2.70 7.50 -10.60
CA LEU A 39 2.40 8.69 -9.80
C LEU A 39 3.50 9.76 -9.92
N THR A 40 3.08 11.01 -10.01
CA THR A 40 3.99 12.15 -9.81
C THR A 40 4.50 12.20 -8.37
N PRO A 41 5.61 12.93 -8.09
CA PRO A 41 6.06 13.15 -6.72
C PRO A 41 4.96 13.67 -5.78
N GLU A 42 4.14 14.62 -6.26
CA GLU A 42 3.06 15.22 -5.48
C GLU A 42 1.94 14.21 -5.21
N GLU A 43 1.60 13.39 -6.20
CA GLU A 43 0.60 12.33 -6.05
C GLU A 43 1.06 11.23 -5.08
N ARG A 44 2.36 10.90 -5.06
CA ARG A 44 2.92 9.98 -4.07
C ARG A 44 2.78 10.49 -2.64
N ILE A 45 3.03 11.78 -2.42
CA ILE A 45 2.84 12.40 -1.10
C ILE A 45 1.35 12.33 -0.69
N ARG A 46 0.43 12.69 -1.59
CA ARG A 46 -1.01 12.60 -1.29
C ARG A 46 -1.46 11.17 -0.99
N LYS A 47 -0.96 10.17 -1.73
CA LYS A 47 -1.26 8.75 -1.48
C LYS A 47 -0.75 8.33 -0.09
N LEU A 48 0.43 8.79 0.31
CA LEU A 48 0.97 8.53 1.65
C LEU A 48 0.11 9.19 2.74
N ASP A 49 -0.29 10.45 2.57
CA ASP A 49 -1.15 11.16 3.53
C ASP A 49 -2.47 10.43 3.74
N GLN A 50 -3.11 10.00 2.65
CA GLN A 50 -4.35 9.22 2.69
C GLN A 50 -4.17 7.89 3.44
N PHE A 51 -3.05 7.21 3.21
CA PHE A 51 -2.73 5.96 3.92
C PHE A 51 -2.56 6.19 5.43
N ILE A 52 -1.83 7.24 5.83
CA ILE A 52 -1.64 7.60 7.25
C ILE A 52 -2.99 7.88 7.93
N ILE A 53 -3.88 8.63 7.27
CA ILE A 53 -5.23 8.90 7.77
C ILE A 53 -6.01 7.60 7.95
N GLY A 54 -5.99 6.71 6.95
CA GLY A 54 -6.68 5.42 7.02
C GLY A 54 -6.19 4.54 8.19
N VAL A 55 -4.88 4.47 8.40
CA VAL A 55 -4.29 3.75 9.54
C VAL A 55 -4.72 4.36 10.88
N ALA A 56 -4.75 5.70 10.98
CA ALA A 56 -5.22 6.38 12.18
C ALA A 56 -6.69 6.08 12.48
N SER A 57 -7.56 6.09 11.46
CA SER A 57 -8.97 5.72 11.57
C SER A 57 -9.14 4.27 12.03
N LEU A 58 -8.43 3.32 11.42
CA LEU A 58 -8.47 1.91 11.82
C LEU A 58 -8.08 1.72 13.29
N LYS A 59 -7.01 2.40 13.73
CA LYS A 59 -6.56 2.37 15.13
C LYS A 59 -7.61 2.94 16.08
N ALA A 60 -8.29 4.02 15.70
CA ALA A 60 -9.36 4.60 16.50
C ALA A 60 -10.54 3.63 16.65
N SER A 61 -10.99 3.00 15.55
CA SER A 61 -12.06 2.00 15.57
C SER A 61 -11.69 0.78 16.40
N ALA A 62 -10.47 0.26 16.27
CA ALA A 62 -10.00 -0.87 17.06
C ALA A 62 -9.96 -0.57 18.57
N ARG A 63 -9.71 0.68 18.98
CA ARG A 63 -9.78 1.11 20.38
C ARG A 63 -11.21 1.19 20.91
N MET A 64 -12.18 1.57 20.07
CA MET A 64 -13.60 1.55 20.43
C MET A 64 -14.14 0.12 20.59
N LEU A 65 -13.57 -0.85 19.88
CA LEU A 65 -13.92 -2.28 19.94
C LEU A 65 -13.09 -3.08 20.97
N GLY A 66 -12.08 -2.47 21.59
CA GLY A 66 -11.38 -3.04 22.75
C GLY A 66 -12.35 -3.23 23.92
N PRO A 67 -12.02 -4.05 24.93
CA PRO A 67 -12.95 -4.41 25.99
C PRO A 67 -13.28 -3.18 26.85
N SER A 68 -14.36 -2.49 26.50
CA SER A 68 -14.90 -1.36 27.29
C SER A 68 -16.21 -1.70 28.01
N ASP A 69 -16.72 -2.93 27.96
CA ASP A 69 -18.03 -3.26 28.56
C ASP A 69 -18.04 -4.47 29.53
N ALA A 70 -16.93 -4.83 30.18
CA ALA A 70 -16.91 -5.97 31.13
C ALA A 70 -16.46 -5.64 32.57
N ALA A 71 -16.30 -4.38 32.94
CA ALA A 71 -15.90 -4.02 34.29
C ALA A 71 -16.43 -2.64 34.73
N ASP A 72 -17.74 -2.46 34.75
CA ASP A 72 -18.36 -1.46 35.62
C ASP A 72 -19.79 -1.86 36.00
N ASN A 73 -19.89 -2.99 36.71
CA ASN A 73 -21.05 -3.29 37.54
C ASN A 73 -20.56 -3.97 38.83
N GLN A 74 -19.98 -3.16 39.71
CA GLN A 74 -19.85 -3.50 41.12
C GLN A 74 -20.44 -2.36 41.96
N ASN A 75 -21.63 -2.63 42.49
CA ASN A 75 -22.14 -2.26 43.82
C ASN A 75 -21.99 -0.80 44.27
N ASN A 76 -23.11 -0.07 44.37
CA ASN A 76 -23.87 0.11 45.63
C ASN A 76 -25.14 0.93 45.39
#